data_AF-A0AAW7B4V5-F1
#
_entry.id   AF-A0AAW7B4V5-F1
#
_cell.length_a   1.000
_cell.length_b   1.000
_cell.length_c   1.000
_cell.angle_alpha   90.00
_cell.angle_beta   90.00
_cell.angle_gamma   90.00
#
_symmetry.space_group_name_H-M   'P 1'
#
loop_
_entity.id
_entity.type
_entity.pdbx_description
1 polymer ?
#
loop_
_entity_poly.entity_id
_entity_poly.type
_entity_poly.pdbx_seq_one_letter_code
_entity_poly.pdbx_strand_id
1 'polypeptide(L)' 'MKKTVKYVGLDVHKNSITIAIADDGRDGAVWVYGEIPNTAEQIDKFIHGSGTNR' A
#
# COMPACT_ATOMS: atom_id res chain seq x y z
N MET A 1 12.00 -16.37 -12.89
CA MET A 1 11.37 -15.08 -12.57
C MET A 1 12.32 -14.27 -11.69
N LYS A 2 12.51 -12.99 -11.97
CA LYS A 2 13.29 -12.09 -11.10
C LYS A 2 12.40 -11.70 -9.92
N LYS A 3 12.92 -11.79 -8.69
CA LYS A 3 12.18 -11.37 -7.49
C LYS A 3 12.20 -9.84 -7.45
N THR A 4 11.02 -9.23 -7.48
CA THR A 4 10.87 -7.78 -7.31
C THR A 4 10.38 -7.55 -5.89
N VAL A 5 11.19 -6.87 -5.08
CA VAL A 5 10.77 -6.39 -3.76
C VAL A 5 10.26 -4.96 -3.92
N LYS A 6 9.12 -4.67 -3.32
CA LYS A 6 8.57 -3.32 -3.17
C LYS A 6 8.33 -3.09 -1.69
N TYR A 7 8.58 -1.87 -1.25
CA TYR A 7 8.28 -1.43 0.11
C TYR A 7 7.02 -0.59 0.09
N VAL A 8 6.14 -0.78 1.06
CA VAL A 8 4.89 -0.03 1.18
C VAL A 8 4.93 0.75 2.49
N GLY A 9 4.85 2.08 2.40
CA GLY A 9 4.68 2.97 3.54
C GLY A 9 3.20 3.28 3.75
N LEU A 10 2.75 3.20 5.00
CA LEU A 10 1.39 3.54 5.40
C LEU A 10 1.45 4.66 6.45
N ASP A 11 0.99 5.86 6.10
CA ASP A 11 0.84 6.97 7.03
C ASP A 11 -0.62 7.03 7.48
N VAL A 12 -0.87 6.71 8.76
CA VAL A 12 -2.21 6.48 9.30
C VAL A 12 -2.71 7.71 10.05
N HIS A 13 -3.80 8.28 9.57
CA HIS A 13 -4.56 9.34 10.22
C HIS A 13 -5.93 8.85 10.70
N LYS A 14 -6.65 9.71 11.43
CA LYS A 14 -7.95 9.35 12.02
C LYS A 14 -8.96 8.87 10.98
N ASN A 15 -9.02 9.51 9.81
CA ASN A 15 -10.05 9.26 8.82
C ASN A 15 -9.51 8.56 7.57
N SER A 16 -8.19 8.49 7.41
CA SER A 16 -7.56 8.08 6.16
C SER A 16 -6.15 7.55 6.36
N ILE A 17 -5.66 6.84 5.34
CA ILE A 17 -4.33 6.24 5.29
C ILE A 17 -3.71 6.60 3.95
N THR A 18 -2.57 7.29 3.97
CA THR A 18 -1.79 7.57 2.77
C THR A 18 -0.85 6.40 2.49
N ILE A 19 -0.80 5.96 1.24
CA ILE A 19 -0.03 4.81 0.79
C ILE A 19 1.09 5.29 -0.13
N ALA A 20 2.33 4.92 0.19
CA ALA A 20 3.50 5.13 -0.66
C ALA A 20 4.14 3.80 -1.04
N ILE A 21 4.62 3.69 -2.29
CA ILE A 21 5.33 2.52 -2.80
C ILE A 21 6.75 2.92 -3.17
N ALA A 22 7.72 2.20 -2.62
CA ALA A 22 9.14 2.40 -2.90
C ALA A 22 9.75 1.16 -3.56
N ASP A 23 10.64 1.42 -4.50
CA ASP A 23 11.49 0.39 -5.10
C ASP A 23 12.57 -0.08 -4.13
N ASP A 24 13.11 -1.27 -4.39
CA ASP A 24 14.23 -1.79 -3.61
C ASP A 24 15.51 -0.97 -3.80
N GLY A 25 16.31 -0.85 -2.75
CA GLY A 25 17.54 -0.06 -2.72
C GLY A 25 17.39 1.36 -2.16
N ARG A 26 18.51 1.92 -1.66
CA ARG A 26 18.55 3.23 -0.97
C ARG A 26 18.19 4.42 -1.85
N ASP A 27 18.41 4.30 -3.15
CA ASP A 27 18.10 5.31 -4.17
C ASP A 27 16.85 4.92 -5.00
N GLY A 28 16.07 3.95 -4.51
CA GLY A 28 14.85 3.51 -5.16
C GLY A 28 13.81 4.62 -5.25
N ALA A 29 13.09 4.69 -6.37
CA ALA A 29 12.04 5.68 -6.55
C ALA A 29 10.91 5.43 -5.54
N VAL A 30 10.42 6.51 -4.93
CA VAL A 30 9.27 6.49 -4.01
C VAL A 30 8.12 7.25 -4.65
N TRP A 31 6.97 6.60 -4.72
CA TRP A 31 5.76 7.16 -5.33
C TRP A 31 4.63 7.16 -4.31
N VAL A 32 3.92 8.28 -4.19
CA VAL A 32 2.64 8.30 -3.46
C VAL A 32 1.60 7.64 -4.36
N TYR A 33 1.03 6.53 -3.89
CA TYR A 33 0.02 5.77 -4.62
C TYR A 33 -1.36 6.40 -4.47
N GLY A 34 -1.69 6.91 -3.28
CA GLY A 34 -2.96 7.55 -2.99
C GLY A 34 -3.36 7.40 -1.53
N GLU A 35 -4.60 7.76 -1.24
CA GLU A 35 -5.18 7.75 0.10
C GLU A 35 -6.43 6.87 0.13
N ILE A 36 -6.58 6.05 1.18
CA ILE A 36 -7.78 5.24 1.42
C ILE A 36 -8.44 5.66 2.73
N PRO A 37 -9.76 5.50 2.90
CA PRO A 37 -10.41 5.67 4.20
C PRO A 37 -9.81 4.73 5.25
N ASN A 38 -9.65 5.20 6.48
CA ASN A 38 -9.18 4.38 7.60
C ASN A 38 -10.31 3.48 8.11
N THR A 39 -10.65 2.45 7.32
CA THR A 39 -11.61 1.41 7.70
C THR A 39 -11.03 0.04 7.42
N ALA A 40 -11.41 -0.95 8.25
CA ALA A 40 -10.92 -2.32 8.11
C ALA A 40 -11.24 -2.92 6.72
N GLU A 41 -12.39 -2.57 6.14
CA GLU A 41 -12.77 -3.02 4.79
C GLU A 41 -11.84 -2.49 3.71
N GLN A 42 -11.38 -1.24 3.81
CA GLN A 42 -10.48 -0.64 2.82
C GLN A 42 -9.06 -1.21 2.94
N ILE A 43 -8.60 -1.47 4.16
CA ILE A 43 -7.33 -2.17 4.39
C ILE A 43 -7.38 -3.59 3.84
N ASP A 44 -8.48 -4.32 4.07
CA ASP A 44 -8.67 -5.67 3.56
C ASP A 44 -8.66 -5.72 2.03
N LYS A 45 -9.40 -4.80 1.39
CA LYS A 45 -9.39 -4.61 -0.07
C LYS A 45 -8.01 -4.26 -0.61
N PHE A 46 -7.23 -3.46 0.11
CA PHE A 46 -5.89 -3.07 -0.31
C PHE A 46 -4.89 -4.23 -0.21
N ILE A 47 -4.92 -5.00 0.87
CA ILE A 47 -3.98 -6.12 1.10
C ILE A 47 -4.29 -7.31 0.19
N HIS A 48 -5.57 -7.66 0.04
CA HIS A 48 -5.97 -8.88 -0.66
C HIS A 48 -6.43 -8.65 -2.11
N GLY A 49 -6.66 -7.40 -2.51
CA GLY A 49 -7.27 -7.03 -3.78
C GLY A 49 -8.79 -7.19 -3.74
N SER A 50 -9.50 -6.51 -4.64
CA SER A 50 -10.99 -6.45 -4.69
C SER A 50 -11.69 -7.77 -5.08
N GLY A 51 -11.06 -8.92 -4.85
CA GLY A 51 -11.51 -10.22 -5.34
C GLY A 51 -11.31 -11.39 -4.37
N THR A 52 -11.07 -11.15 -3.09
CA THR A 52 -10.99 -12.25 -2.11
C THR A 52 -12.39 -12.70 -1.74
N ASN A 53 -12.94 -13.56 -2.60
CA ASN A 53 -13.98 -14.49 -2.23
C ASN A 53 -13.43 -15.34 -1.08
N ARG A 54 -14.14 -15.33 0.06
CA ARG A 54 -13.87 -16.22 1.19
C ARG A 54 -13.98 -17.68 0.77
#